data_AF-A0A7S7W1I7-F1
#
_entry.id   AF-A0A7S7W1I7-F1
#
_cell.length_a   1.000
_cell.length_b   1.000
_cell.length_c   1.000
_cell.angle_alpha   90.00
_cell.angle_beta   90.00
_cell.angle_gamma   90.00
#
_symmetry.space_group_name_H-M   'P 1'
#
loop_
_entity.id
_entity.type
_entity.pdbx_description
1 polymer ?
#
loop_
_entity_poly.entity_id
_entity_poly.type
_entity_poly.pdbx_seq_one_letter_code
_entity_poly.pdbx_strand_id
1 'polypeptide(L)'
;MVTLAIEPLTKQAFALFGDVVETDGKTPLSINQGYAQRFNGLANIDVAAEGGQVNISWFVASVRPAPIAISLMERHPLGSQMFMPLNGANWLVVVCADPHISSSYRAFAAKGHQGVNYARNCWHHPLLVLKDRSPFLVVDRKGEGDNLEEVWLGETIQLDFNPAAS
;
A
#
# COMPACT_ATOMS: atom_id res chain seq x y z
N MET A 1 -18.62 -16.97 -1.26
CA MET A 1 -17.46 -16.52 -0.45
C MET A 1 -16.21 -16.76 -1.25
N VAL A 2 -15.55 -15.69 -1.71
CA VAL A 2 -14.30 -15.76 -2.47
C VAL A 2 -13.14 -15.70 -1.49
N THR A 3 -12.22 -16.64 -1.61
CA THR A 3 -10.95 -16.64 -0.87
C THR A 3 -9.85 -16.11 -1.78
N LEU A 4 -9.12 -15.09 -1.31
CA LEU A 4 -8.06 -14.43 -2.06
C LEU A 4 -6.70 -14.92 -1.56
N ALA A 5 -5.97 -15.61 -2.43
CA ALA A 5 -4.61 -16.05 -2.16
C ALA A 5 -3.67 -14.84 -1.99
N ILE A 6 -2.71 -14.97 -1.07
CA ILE A 6 -1.70 -13.95 -0.82
C ILE A 6 -0.42 -14.35 -1.53
N GLU A 7 0.09 -13.47 -2.39
CA GLU A 7 1.34 -13.68 -3.12
C GLU A 7 2.46 -12.75 -2.61
N PRO A 8 3.74 -13.03 -2.89
CA PRO A 8 4.81 -12.12 -2.50
C PRO A 8 4.70 -10.76 -3.19
N LEU A 9 4.92 -9.67 -2.44
CA LEU A 9 5.03 -8.34 -3.05
C LEU A 9 6.31 -8.23 -3.88
N THR A 10 6.15 -7.93 -5.18
CA THR A 10 7.26 -7.65 -6.10
C THR A 10 6.94 -6.45 -6.97
N LYS A 11 7.98 -5.72 -7.42
CA LYS A 11 7.83 -4.61 -8.38
C LYS A 11 7.05 -5.01 -9.63
N GLN A 12 7.32 -6.19 -10.18
CA GLN A 12 6.64 -6.66 -11.39
C GLN A 12 5.16 -6.94 -11.16
N ALA A 13 4.81 -7.63 -10.08
CA ALA A 13 3.42 -7.98 -9.79
C ALA A 13 2.58 -6.76 -9.38
N PHE A 14 3.21 -5.72 -8.83
CA PHE A 14 2.54 -4.51 -8.35
C PHE A 14 2.48 -3.37 -9.39
N ALA A 15 3.15 -3.50 -10.53
CA ALA A 15 3.38 -2.40 -11.49
C ALA A 15 2.11 -1.73 -12.04
N LEU A 16 0.97 -2.42 -12.07
CA LEU A 16 -0.31 -1.85 -12.51
C LEU A 16 -0.98 -0.97 -11.45
N PHE A 17 -0.57 -1.12 -10.18
CA PHE A 17 -1.19 -0.47 -9.03
C PHE A 17 -0.32 0.66 -8.46
N GLY A 18 0.98 0.64 -8.75
CA GLY A 18 1.91 1.70 -8.39
C GLY A 18 3.33 1.18 -8.20
N ASP A 19 4.02 1.70 -7.19
CA ASP A 19 5.43 1.40 -6.93
C ASP A 19 5.62 0.55 -5.67
N VAL A 20 6.61 -0.35 -5.70
CA VAL A 20 7.16 -0.98 -4.48
C VAL A 20 8.40 -0.19 -4.04
N VAL A 21 8.33 0.35 -2.83
CA VAL A 21 9.38 1.17 -2.21
C VAL A 21 10.35 0.25 -1.49
N GLU A 22 11.42 -0.11 -2.18
CA GLU A 22 12.49 -0.97 -1.66
C GLU A 22 13.81 -0.76 -2.43
N THR A 23 14.93 -1.13 -1.81
CA THR A 23 16.27 -1.02 -2.41
C THR A 23 16.60 -2.15 -3.37
N ASP A 24 15.94 -3.30 -3.26
CA ASP A 24 16.26 -4.51 -4.01
C ASP A 24 16.14 -4.29 -5.52
N GLY A 25 17.15 -4.73 -6.28
CA GLY A 25 17.21 -4.54 -7.73
C GLY A 25 17.50 -3.11 -8.20
N LYS A 26 17.85 -2.18 -7.31
CA LYS A 26 18.29 -0.82 -7.67
C LYS A 26 19.78 -0.64 -7.38
N THR A 27 20.51 -0.01 -8.28
CA THR A 27 21.91 0.39 -8.06
C THR A 27 21.94 1.71 -7.29
N PRO A 28 22.59 1.77 -6.11
CA PRO A 28 22.70 3.01 -5.35
C PRO A 28 23.71 3.98 -5.97
N LEU A 29 23.49 5.28 -5.73
CA LEU A 29 24.52 6.30 -5.91
C LEU A 29 25.32 6.44 -4.62
N SER A 30 26.65 6.40 -4.73
CA SER A 30 27.53 6.76 -3.62
C SER A 30 27.46 8.28 -3.40
N ILE A 31 27.13 8.69 -2.18
CA ILE A 31 27.04 10.09 -1.77
C ILE A 31 27.83 10.30 -0.47
N ASN A 32 27.95 11.56 -0.02
CA ASN A 32 28.69 11.93 1.19
C ASN A 32 30.10 11.31 1.23
N GLN A 33 30.88 11.51 0.16
CA GLN A 33 32.25 11.00 0.04
C GLN A 33 32.38 9.47 0.24
N GLY A 34 31.32 8.69 -0.04
CA GLY A 34 31.32 7.25 0.14
C GLY A 34 30.73 6.76 1.46
N TYR A 35 30.31 7.65 2.35
CA TYR A 35 29.72 7.28 3.64
C TYR A 35 28.21 7.00 3.57
N ALA A 36 27.56 7.21 2.43
CA ALA A 36 26.14 6.88 2.26
C ALA A 36 25.81 6.38 0.86
N GLN A 37 24.82 5.49 0.80
CA GLN A 37 24.22 4.98 -0.43
C GLN A 37 22.82 5.57 -0.60
N ARG A 38 22.57 6.19 -1.76
CA ARG A 38 21.30 6.82 -2.11
C ARG A 38 20.58 6.02 -3.19
N PHE A 39 19.40 5.53 -2.86
CA PHE A 39 18.50 4.86 -3.81
C PHE A 39 17.44 5.84 -4.28
N ASN A 40 17.52 6.27 -5.55
CA ASN A 40 16.64 7.29 -6.12
C ASN A 40 15.42 6.72 -6.82
N GLY A 41 14.36 7.53 -6.88
CA GLY A 41 13.16 7.23 -7.66
C GLY A 41 12.54 5.90 -7.27
N LEU A 42 12.30 5.72 -5.96
CA LEU A 42 11.63 4.52 -5.43
C LEU A 42 10.11 4.61 -5.51
N ALA A 43 9.55 5.82 -5.57
CA ALA A 43 8.13 6.08 -5.80
C ALA A 43 7.94 7.38 -6.59
N ASN A 44 6.85 7.45 -7.36
CA ASN A 44 6.37 8.69 -7.97
C ASN A 44 5.23 9.31 -7.13
N ILE A 45 5.52 10.40 -6.41
CA ILE A 45 4.54 11.11 -5.59
C ILE A 45 3.73 12.08 -6.48
N ASP A 46 2.56 11.64 -6.93
CA ASP A 46 1.64 12.41 -7.78
C ASP A 46 0.52 13.02 -6.93
N VAL A 47 0.72 14.24 -6.42
CA VAL A 47 -0.23 14.90 -5.50
C VAL A 47 -0.62 16.32 -5.93
N ALA A 48 -0.13 16.78 -7.08
CA ALA A 48 -0.25 18.17 -7.51
C ALA A 48 -1.61 18.54 -8.12
N ALA A 49 -2.49 17.55 -8.33
CA ALA A 49 -3.81 17.78 -8.92
C ALA A 49 -4.58 18.84 -8.12
N GLU A 50 -5.13 19.81 -8.85
CA GLU A 50 -5.93 20.92 -8.29
C GLU A 50 -5.18 21.73 -7.22
N GLY A 51 -3.86 21.90 -7.38
CA GLY A 51 -3.04 22.65 -6.42
C GLY A 51 -2.76 21.90 -5.12
N GLY A 52 -2.93 20.58 -5.13
CA GLY A 52 -2.59 19.71 -4.01
C GLY A 52 -1.11 19.80 -3.64
N GLN A 53 -0.84 19.61 -2.35
CA GLN A 53 0.49 19.66 -1.76
C GLN A 53 0.82 18.31 -1.13
N VAL A 54 2.11 18.04 -1.00
CA VAL A 54 2.59 16.87 -0.26
C VAL A 54 2.21 17.01 1.21
N ASN A 55 1.61 15.96 1.74
CA ASN A 55 1.38 15.75 3.15
C ASN A 55 2.22 14.57 3.62
N ILE A 56 2.75 14.70 4.84
CA ILE A 56 3.46 13.62 5.51
C ILE A 56 2.75 13.42 6.84
N SER A 57 2.30 12.19 7.08
CA SER A 57 1.57 11.84 8.29
C SER A 57 2.10 10.56 8.92
N TRP A 58 1.70 10.34 10.16
CA TRP A 58 2.11 9.18 10.97
C TRP A 58 0.87 8.36 11.31
N PHE A 59 0.79 7.15 10.79
CA PHE A 59 -0.29 6.23 11.11
C PHE A 59 0.17 5.26 12.19
N VAL A 60 -0.74 4.92 13.11
CA VAL A 60 -0.55 3.85 14.09
C VAL A 60 -1.73 2.90 13.96
N ALA A 61 -1.52 1.78 13.28
CA ALA A 61 -2.59 0.84 12.94
C ALA A 61 -2.65 -0.35 13.91
N SER A 62 -3.85 -0.91 14.05
CA SER A 62 -4.16 -2.12 14.82
C SER A 62 -4.54 -3.25 13.90
N VAL A 63 -4.30 -4.48 14.35
CA VAL A 63 -4.65 -5.69 13.58
C VAL A 63 -6.17 -5.80 13.43
N ARG A 64 -6.61 -6.34 12.30
CA ARG A 64 -8.03 -6.70 12.08
C ARG A 64 -8.31 -8.07 12.72
N PRO A 65 -9.57 -8.36 13.11
CA PRO A 65 -9.96 -9.70 13.52
C PRO A 65 -9.66 -10.74 12.44
N ALA A 66 -9.30 -11.96 12.85
CA ALA A 66 -9.15 -13.10 11.96
C ALA A 66 -10.46 -13.91 11.88
N PRO A 67 -10.83 -14.45 10.71
CA PRO A 67 -10.18 -14.25 9.41
C PRO A 67 -10.35 -12.81 8.90
N ILE A 68 -9.34 -12.28 8.20
CA ILE A 68 -9.37 -10.91 7.67
C ILE A 68 -10.37 -10.85 6.50
N ALA A 69 -11.44 -10.09 6.69
CA ALA A 69 -12.48 -9.86 5.68
C ALA A 69 -12.30 -8.50 5.00
N ILE A 70 -12.24 -8.52 3.67
CA ILE A 70 -12.25 -7.34 2.81
C ILE A 70 -13.70 -7.02 2.46
N SER A 71 -14.17 -5.87 2.94
CA SER A 71 -15.56 -5.39 2.79
C SER A 71 -15.65 -3.97 2.22
N LEU A 72 -14.50 -3.30 2.07
CA LEU A 72 -14.38 -1.92 1.64
C LEU A 72 -13.18 -1.82 0.70
N MET A 73 -13.29 -1.08 -0.39
CA MET A 73 -12.15 -0.62 -1.18
C MET A 73 -12.23 0.90 -1.26
N GLU A 74 -11.07 1.55 -1.29
CA GLU A 74 -10.96 2.99 -1.43
C GLU A 74 -10.00 3.36 -2.56
N ARG A 75 -10.16 4.56 -3.10
CA ARG A 75 -9.19 5.17 -4.01
C ARG A 75 -9.08 6.67 -3.79
N HIS A 76 -7.98 7.23 -4.27
CA HIS A 76 -7.69 8.66 -4.20
C HIS A 76 -7.57 9.24 -5.63
N PRO A 77 -8.65 9.84 -6.19
CA PRO A 77 -8.65 10.32 -7.58
C PRO A 77 -7.67 11.47 -7.87
N LEU A 78 -7.30 12.24 -6.85
CA LEU A 78 -6.48 13.45 -6.97
C LEU A 78 -5.03 13.25 -6.50
N GLY A 79 -4.70 12.14 -5.83
CA GLY A 79 -3.32 11.91 -5.37
C GLY A 79 -2.91 10.44 -5.25
N SER A 80 -1.61 10.19 -5.37
CA SER A 80 -0.99 8.95 -4.93
C SER A 80 -0.95 8.87 -3.40
N GLN A 81 -0.79 7.67 -2.86
CA GLN A 81 -0.63 7.46 -1.41
C GLN A 81 0.42 6.41 -1.13
N MET A 82 1.46 6.80 -0.41
CA MET A 82 2.58 5.95 -0.05
C MET A 82 2.51 5.53 1.42
N PHE A 83 2.72 4.25 1.69
CA PHE A 83 2.88 3.67 3.02
C PHE A 83 4.25 3.02 3.15
N MET A 84 4.98 3.38 4.22
CA MET A 84 6.25 2.74 4.59
C MET A 84 6.21 2.28 6.05
N PRO A 85 6.33 0.97 6.35
CA PRO A 85 6.41 0.49 7.73
C PRO A 85 7.70 0.99 8.40
N LEU A 86 7.59 1.42 9.66
CA LEU A 86 8.74 1.96 10.41
C LEU A 86 9.28 0.99 11.48
N ASN A 87 8.62 -0.15 11.69
CA ASN A 87 8.98 -1.13 12.73
C ASN A 87 9.54 -2.46 12.17
N GLY A 88 9.73 -2.56 10.85
CA GLY A 88 10.20 -3.78 10.21
C GLY A 88 9.21 -4.96 10.24
N ALA A 89 7.94 -4.74 10.60
CA ALA A 89 6.94 -5.79 10.58
C ALA A 89 6.39 -6.01 9.16
N ASN A 90 6.17 -7.29 8.80
CA ASN A 90 5.46 -7.64 7.58
C ASN A 90 4.00 -7.17 7.67
N TRP A 91 3.41 -6.91 6.50
CA TRP A 91 2.07 -6.37 6.39
C TRP A 91 1.40 -6.84 5.09
N LEU A 92 0.11 -6.56 4.94
CA LEU A 92 -0.67 -7.01 3.78
C LEU A 92 -1.14 -5.83 2.94
N VAL A 93 -1.14 -6.01 1.63
CA VAL A 93 -1.64 -5.04 0.65
C VAL A 93 -2.71 -5.70 -0.18
N VAL A 94 -3.87 -5.07 -0.32
CA VAL A 94 -4.95 -5.54 -1.20
C VAL A 94 -5.28 -4.44 -2.19
N VAL A 95 -5.32 -4.79 -3.47
CA VAL A 95 -5.60 -3.88 -4.59
C VAL A 95 -6.52 -4.57 -5.59
N CYS A 96 -7.19 -3.78 -6.42
CA CYS A 96 -7.94 -4.31 -7.56
C CYS A 96 -7.96 -3.31 -8.72
N ALA A 97 -8.32 -3.79 -9.91
CA ALA A 97 -8.59 -2.89 -11.04
C ALA A 97 -10.03 -2.35 -10.98
N ASP A 98 -10.96 -3.18 -10.52
CA ASP A 98 -12.38 -2.82 -10.37
C ASP A 98 -12.96 -3.53 -9.13
N PRO A 99 -13.47 -2.81 -8.12
CA PRO A 99 -14.03 -3.40 -6.91
C PRO A 99 -15.29 -4.24 -7.15
N HIS A 100 -15.92 -4.13 -8.33
CA HIS A 100 -17.07 -4.95 -8.70
C HIS A 100 -16.68 -6.26 -9.42
N ILE A 101 -15.40 -6.43 -9.77
CA ILE A 101 -14.90 -7.62 -10.47
C ILE A 101 -13.96 -8.39 -9.54
N SER A 102 -14.47 -9.48 -8.97
CA SER A 102 -13.73 -10.32 -8.00
C SER A 102 -12.39 -10.85 -8.53
N SER A 103 -12.30 -11.18 -9.82
CA SER A 103 -11.06 -11.67 -10.45
C SER A 103 -9.98 -10.60 -10.62
N SER A 104 -10.31 -9.32 -10.41
CA SER A 104 -9.35 -8.22 -10.50
C SER A 104 -8.58 -7.98 -9.20
N TYR A 105 -8.98 -8.64 -8.10
CA TYR A 105 -8.35 -8.49 -6.80
C TYR A 105 -7.01 -9.22 -6.73
N ARG A 106 -6.05 -8.59 -6.04
CA ARG A 106 -4.74 -9.13 -5.73
C ARG A 106 -4.42 -8.83 -4.27
N ALA A 107 -3.86 -9.80 -3.56
CA ALA A 107 -3.36 -9.62 -2.19
C ALA A 107 -1.88 -9.95 -2.13
N PHE A 108 -1.10 -9.07 -1.50
CA PHE A 108 0.34 -9.19 -1.40
C PHE A 108 0.81 -9.24 0.05
N ALA A 109 1.76 -10.14 0.32
CA ALA A 109 2.57 -10.13 1.53
C ALA A 109 3.78 -9.22 1.32
N ALA A 110 3.74 -8.05 1.97
CA ALA A 110 4.84 -7.10 1.97
C ALA A 110 5.78 -7.38 3.15
N LYS A 111 7.08 -7.45 2.88
CA LYS A 111 8.10 -7.56 3.93
C LYS A 111 8.24 -6.23 4.67
N GLY A 112 8.72 -6.26 5.90
CA GLY A 112 8.87 -5.04 6.71
C GLY A 112 9.87 -3.99 6.22
N HIS A 113 10.64 -4.28 5.17
CA HIS A 113 11.49 -3.31 4.47
C HIS A 113 10.87 -2.80 3.14
N GLN A 114 9.68 -3.29 2.79
CA GLN A 114 8.95 -2.89 1.59
C GLN A 114 7.82 -1.93 1.99
N GLY A 115 7.83 -0.75 1.37
CA GLY A 115 6.66 0.12 1.29
C GLY A 115 5.94 -0.03 -0.05
N VAL A 116 4.78 0.60 -0.19
CA VAL A 116 4.09 0.76 -1.48
C VAL A 116 3.70 2.21 -1.68
N ASN A 117 3.65 2.65 -2.93
CA ASN A 117 2.99 3.87 -3.34
C ASN A 117 1.86 3.50 -4.29
N TYR A 118 0.62 3.61 -3.84
CA TYR A 118 -0.55 3.45 -4.72
C TYR A 118 -0.56 4.61 -5.71
N ALA A 119 -0.66 4.28 -7.00
CA ALA A 119 -0.85 5.27 -8.04
C ALA A 119 -2.15 6.03 -7.80
N ARG A 120 -2.21 7.28 -8.25
CA ARG A 120 -3.45 8.06 -8.25
C ARG A 120 -4.57 7.27 -8.91
N ASN A 121 -5.75 7.28 -8.29
CA ASN A 121 -6.95 6.56 -8.73
C ASN A 121 -6.86 5.01 -8.65
N CYS A 122 -5.85 4.44 -7.99
CA CYS A 122 -5.75 3.01 -7.74
C CYS A 122 -6.67 2.56 -6.59
N TRP A 123 -7.49 1.54 -6.84
CA TRP A 123 -8.29 0.90 -5.79
C TRP A 123 -7.42 0.04 -4.88
N HIS A 124 -7.50 0.29 -3.59
CA HIS A 124 -6.81 -0.45 -2.55
C HIS A 124 -7.68 -0.60 -1.30
N HIS A 125 -7.36 -1.56 -0.44
CA HIS A 125 -7.99 -1.66 0.86
C HIS A 125 -7.26 -0.77 1.88
N PRO A 126 -7.96 -0.19 2.87
CA PRO A 126 -7.31 0.50 3.99
C PRO A 126 -6.21 -0.35 4.65
N LEU A 127 -5.17 0.30 5.16
CA LEU A 127 -3.96 -0.31 5.74
C LEU A 127 -4.23 -1.57 6.59
N LEU A 128 -3.59 -2.69 6.21
CA LEU A 128 -3.67 -3.99 6.92
C LEU A 128 -2.33 -4.35 7.57
N VAL A 129 -2.31 -4.31 8.91
CA VAL A 129 -1.12 -4.68 9.69
C VAL A 129 -1.29 -6.04 10.36
N LEU A 130 -0.18 -6.75 10.53
CA LEU A 130 -0.11 -8.05 11.21
C LEU A 130 0.40 -7.96 12.66
N LYS A 131 0.82 -6.76 13.08
CA LYS A 131 1.28 -6.47 14.43
C LYS A 131 0.57 -5.22 14.95
N ASP A 132 0.08 -5.29 16.18
CA ASP A 132 -0.62 -4.16 16.79
C ASP A 132 0.28 -2.95 16.99
N ARG A 133 -0.35 -1.78 16.93
CA ARG A 133 0.31 -0.47 17.06
C ARG A 133 1.46 -0.29 16.08
N SER A 134 1.29 -0.79 14.85
CA SER A 134 2.33 -0.68 13.82
C SER A 134 2.40 0.75 13.27
N PRO A 135 3.58 1.41 13.37
CA PRO A 135 3.78 2.75 12.84
C PRO A 135 4.08 2.72 11.34
N PHE A 136 3.45 3.61 10.60
CA PHE A 136 3.70 3.85 9.18
C PHE A 136 3.98 5.33 8.92
N LEU A 137 5.01 5.61 8.14
CA LEU A 137 5.15 6.90 7.47
C LEU A 137 4.22 6.89 6.25
N VAL A 138 3.36 7.90 6.16
CA VAL A 138 2.42 8.05 5.05
C VAL A 138 2.74 9.34 4.30
N VAL A 139 2.81 9.26 2.97
CA VAL A 139 2.99 10.43 2.09
C VAL A 139 1.86 10.47 1.08
N ASP A 140 1.06 11.51 1.12
CA ASP A 140 -0.15 11.65 0.28
C ASP A 140 -0.48 13.11 -0.01
N ARG A 141 -1.67 13.36 -0.55
CA ARG A 141 -2.15 14.68 -0.95
C ARG A 141 -2.88 15.40 0.18
N LYS A 142 -2.52 16.66 0.41
CA LYS A 142 -3.35 17.66 1.12
C LYS A 142 -3.78 18.76 0.15
N GLY A 143 -5.07 19.06 0.12
CA GLY A 143 -5.64 20.14 -0.70
C GLY A 143 -7.16 20.03 -0.76
N GLU A 144 -7.78 21.03 -1.37
CA GLU A 144 -9.23 21.03 -1.64
C GLU A 144 -9.63 19.92 -2.62
N GLY A 145 -10.93 19.72 -2.80
CA GLY A 145 -11.49 18.71 -3.71
C GLY A 145 -11.72 17.35 -3.04
N ASP A 146 -12.52 16.52 -3.70
CA ASP A 146 -12.85 15.19 -3.20
C ASP A 146 -11.78 14.18 -3.63
N ASN A 147 -10.95 13.76 -2.67
CA ASN A 147 -9.84 12.83 -2.91
C ASN A 147 -10.06 11.49 -2.21
N LEU A 148 -11.30 11.11 -1.89
CA LEU A 148 -11.57 9.80 -1.31
C LEU A 148 -12.88 9.26 -1.88
N GLU A 149 -12.78 8.15 -2.59
CA GLU A 149 -13.95 7.38 -3.01
C GLU A 149 -13.91 6.01 -2.35
N GLU A 150 -15.05 5.58 -1.81
CA GLU A 150 -15.21 4.32 -1.10
C GLU A 150 -16.26 3.44 -1.80
N VAL A 151 -15.99 2.14 -1.87
CA VAL A 151 -16.94 1.12 -2.32
C VAL A 151 -17.05 0.02 -1.28
N TRP A 152 -18.22 -0.06 -0.65
CA TRP A 152 -18.60 -1.17 0.23
C TRP A 152 -19.07 -2.36 -0.59
N LEU A 153 -18.50 -3.54 -0.32
CA LEU A 153 -18.77 -4.75 -1.08
C LEU A 153 -20.04 -5.44 -0.57
N GLY A 154 -20.92 -5.86 -1.48
CA GLY A 154 -22.11 -6.64 -1.15
C GLY A 154 -21.80 -8.05 -0.63
N GLU A 155 -20.65 -8.61 -1.03
CA GLU A 155 -20.09 -9.84 -0.48
C GLU A 155 -18.64 -9.62 -0.06
N THR A 156 -18.27 -10.11 1.12
CA THR A 156 -16.89 -9.99 1.60
C THR A 156 -15.96 -10.99 0.94
N ILE A 157 -14.75 -10.54 0.61
CA ILE A 157 -13.65 -11.40 0.19
C ILE A 157 -12.83 -11.76 1.44
N GLN A 158 -12.55 -13.04 1.66
CA GLN A 158 -11.68 -13.46 2.76
C GLN A 158 -10.25 -13.61 2.26
N LEU A 159 -9.27 -13.09 3.00
CA LEU A 159 -7.87 -13.37 2.71
C LEU A 159 -7.51 -14.78 3.17
N ASP A 160 -6.76 -15.50 2.34
CA ASP A 160 -6.15 -16.79 2.71
C ASP A 160 -4.94 -16.56 3.64
N PHE A 161 -5.22 -16.05 4.83
CA PHE A 161 -4.21 -15.74 5.84
C PHE A 161 -4.44 -16.59 7.08
N ASN A 162 -3.45 -17.43 7.41
CA ASN A 162 -3.43 -18.18 8.66
C ASN A 162 -2.42 -17.56 9.64
N PRO A 163 -2.87 -16.76 10.62
CA PRO A 163 -1.97 -16.11 11.59
C PRO A 163 -1.17 -17.11 12.45
N ALA A 164 -1.61 -18.37 12.55
CA ALA A 164 -0.89 -19.39 13.32
C ALA A 164 0.30 -20.02 12.58
N ALA A 165 0.48 -19.69 11.29
CA ALA A 165 1.51 -20.26 10.42
C ALA A 165 2.64 -19.26 10.07
N SER A 166 2.63 -18.05 10.65
CA SER A 166 3.48 -16.91 10.28
C SER A 166 4.28 -16.35 11.44
#